data_AF-A0A5C6ZAG8-F1
#
_entry.id   AF-A0A5C6ZAG8-F1
#
_cell.length_a   1.000
_cell.length_b   1.000
_cell.length_c   1.000
_cell.angle_alpha   90.00
_cell.angle_beta   90.00
_cell.angle_gamma   90.00
#
_symmetry.space_group_name_H-M   'P 1'
#
loop_
_entity.id
_entity.type
_entity.pdbx_description
1 polymer ?
#
loop_
_entity_poly.entity_id
_entity_poly.type
_entity_poly.pdbx_seq_one_letter_code
_entity_poly.pdbx_strand_id
1 'polypeptide(L)'
;LVEVARLRGFGRAALARRVLLPAALPALLTGLRNGLSLAWMFMVAAELIAASRGLGYLLTDGRETGRADLVLAAIVLLALLGKLTDSLMATVEQRALHWRDSFGGPA
;
A
#
# COMPACT_ATOMS: atom_id res chain seq x y z
N LEU A 1 -6.18 9.98 -28.23
CA LEU A 1 -5.15 10.63 -27.37
C LEU A 1 -3.72 10.43 -27.88
N VAL A 2 -3.28 9.20 -28.18
CA VAL A 2 -1.95 8.93 -28.78
C VAL A 2 -1.77 9.59 -30.16
N GLU A 3 -2.85 9.67 -30.93
CA GLU A 3 -2.87 10.25 -32.28
C GLU A 3 -2.69 11.78 -32.27
N VAL A 4 -3.36 12.48 -31.35
CA VAL A 4 -3.24 13.94 -31.15
C VAL A 4 -1.85 14.33 -30.65
N ALA A 5 -1.20 13.47 -29.88
CA ALA A 5 0.13 13.72 -29.34
C ALA A 5 1.26 13.49 -30.36
N ARG A 6 1.05 12.65 -31.38
CA ARG A 6 1.95 12.52 -32.54
C ARG A 6 1.87 13.73 -33.48
N LEU A 7 0.69 14.34 -33.61
CA LEU A 7 0.48 15.52 -34.46
C LEU A 7 1.23 16.78 -33.98
N ARG A 8 1.69 16.83 -32.73
CA ARG A 8 2.41 17.99 -32.15
C ARG A 8 3.95 17.90 -32.15
N GLY A 9 4.56 16.88 -32.76
CA GLY A 9 6.03 16.85 -32.96
C GLY A 9 6.88 16.72 -31.68
N PHE A 10 6.30 16.31 -30.55
CA PHE A 10 7.05 16.11 -29.31
C PHE A 10 7.88 14.82 -29.37
N GLY A 11 9.19 14.92 -29.10
CA GLY A 11 10.10 13.77 -29.06
C GLY A 11 9.62 12.65 -28.10
N ARG A 12 9.96 11.39 -28.42
CA ARG A 12 9.49 10.17 -27.72
C ARG A 12 9.55 10.26 -26.19
N ALA A 13 10.59 10.91 -25.65
CA ALA A 13 10.77 11.11 -24.21
C ALA A 13 9.76 12.09 -23.58
N ALA A 14 9.37 13.15 -24.29
CA ALA A 14 8.37 14.11 -23.82
C ALA A 14 6.96 13.50 -23.81
N LEU A 15 6.64 12.66 -24.81
CA LEU A 15 5.40 11.89 -24.88
C LEU A 15 5.28 10.89 -23.72
N ALA A 16 6.37 10.14 -23.46
CA ALA A 16 6.43 9.17 -22.37
C ALA A 16 6.20 9.83 -21.00
N ARG A 17 6.86 10.97 -20.74
CA ARG A 17 6.74 11.69 -19.45
C ARG A 17 5.44 12.44 -19.25
N ARG A 18 4.89 13.10 -20.28
CA ARG A 18 3.68 13.94 -20.14
C ARG A 18 2.36 13.22 -20.39
N VAL A 19 2.37 12.06 -21.06
CA VAL A 19 1.14 11.35 -21.43
C VAL A 19 1.11 9.95 -20.83
N LEU A 20 2.14 9.13 -21.07
CA LEU A 20 2.14 7.74 -20.56
C LEU A 20 2.35 7.66 -19.05
N LEU A 21 3.30 8.41 -18.49
CA LEU A 21 3.58 8.43 -17.05
C LEU A 21 2.35 8.79 -16.19
N PRO A 22 1.63 9.90 -16.44
CA PRO A 22 0.42 10.22 -15.67
C PRO A 22 -0.74 9.26 -15.95
N ALA A 23 -0.80 8.63 -17.12
CA ALA A 23 -1.83 7.63 -17.43
C ALA A 23 -1.57 6.27 -16.77
N ALA A 24 -0.30 5.88 -16.61
CA ALA A 24 0.09 4.61 -16.00
C ALA A 24 0.24 4.69 -14.47
N LEU A 25 0.48 5.89 -13.91
CA LEU A 25 0.63 6.10 -12.46
C LEU A 25 -0.50 5.50 -11.62
N PRO A 26 -1.81 5.68 -11.96
CA PRO A 26 -2.90 5.11 -11.19
C PRO A 26 -2.86 3.58 -11.18
N ALA A 27 -2.56 2.95 -12.32
CA ALA A 27 -2.44 1.49 -12.40
C ALA A 27 -1.24 0.97 -11.60
N LEU A 28 -0.11 1.69 -11.63
CA LEU A 28 1.07 1.37 -10.84
C LEU A 28 0.79 1.47 -9.34
N LEU A 29 0.10 2.52 -8.89
CA LEU A 29 -0.27 2.70 -7.48
C LEU A 29 -1.23 1.60 -6.99
N THR A 30 -2.23 1.24 -7.80
CA THR A 30 -3.11 0.09 -7.49
C THR A 30 -2.32 -1.21 -7.38
N GLY A 31 -1.37 -1.44 -8.30
CA GLY A 31 -0.48 -2.60 -8.23
C GLY A 31 0.40 -2.60 -6.97
N LEU A 32 0.96 -1.43 -6.62
CA LEU A 32 1.78 -1.27 -5.42
C LEU A 32 0.97 -1.52 -4.14
N ARG A 33 -0.28 -1.02 -4.09
CA ARG A 33 -1.19 -1.23 -2.95
C ARG A 33 -1.53 -2.70 -2.78
N ASN A 34 -1.87 -3.40 -3.86
CA ASN A 34 -2.10 -4.85 -3.80
C ASN A 34 -0.84 -5.60 -3.36
N GLY A 35 0.32 -5.22 -3.88
CA GLY A 35 1.60 -5.81 -3.48
C GLY A 35 1.91 -5.61 -2.00
N LEU A 36 1.63 -4.42 -1.46
CA LEU A 36 1.82 -4.10 -0.05
C LEU A 36 0.89 -4.91 0.85
N SER A 37 -0.39 -5.05 0.47
CA SER A 37 -1.35 -5.89 1.19
C SER A 37 -0.88 -7.36 1.26
N LEU A 38 -0.31 -7.86 0.17
CA LEU A 38 0.21 -9.22 0.10
C LEU A 38 1.51 -9.36 0.92
N ALA A 39 2.41 -8.39 0.83
CA ALA A 39 3.63 -8.34 1.63
C ALA A 39 3.32 -8.28 3.13
N TRP A 40 2.28 -7.55 3.53
CA TRP A 40 1.79 -7.52 4.90
C TRP A 40 1.35 -8.91 5.38
N MET A 41 0.54 -9.62 4.58
CA MET A 41 0.14 -11.00 4.91
C MET A 41 1.35 -11.92 5.09
N PHE A 42 2.34 -11.84 4.19
CA PHE A 42 3.54 -12.66 4.30
C PHE A 42 4.42 -12.30 5.49
N MET A 43 4.56 -11.00 5.80
CA MET A 43 5.29 -10.53 7.00
C MET A 43 4.65 -11.10 8.27
N VAL A 44 3.32 -11.01 8.40
CA VAL A 44 2.59 -11.54 9.56
C VAL A 44 2.71 -13.06 9.63
N ALA A 45 2.58 -13.77 8.50
CA ALA A 45 2.74 -15.21 8.46
C ALA A 45 4.16 -15.65 8.86
N ALA A 46 5.19 -14.94 8.37
CA ALA A 46 6.58 -15.20 8.73
C ALA A 46 6.82 -15.00 10.23
N GLU A 47 6.28 -13.92 10.80
CA GLU A 47 6.33 -13.66 12.23
C GLU A 47 5.66 -14.78 13.02
N LEU A 48 4.48 -15.25 12.62
CA LEU A 48 3.77 -16.32 13.35
C LEU A 48 4.48 -17.69 13.29
N ILE A 49 5.22 -17.99 12.23
CA ILE A 49 5.90 -19.28 12.05
C ILE A 49 7.27 -19.30 12.74
N ALA A 50 8.01 -18.18 12.69
CA ALA A 50 9.40 -18.13 13.12
C ALA A 50 9.64 -17.30 14.40
N ALA A 51 8.59 -16.72 15.01
CA ALA A 51 8.78 -15.86 16.17
C ALA A 51 9.23 -16.65 17.40
N SER A 52 10.51 -16.51 17.69
CA SER A 52 11.11 -16.77 19.01
C SER A 52 11.11 -15.52 19.90
N ARG A 53 10.85 -14.34 19.31
CA ARG A 53 10.62 -13.02 19.94
C ARG A 53 9.73 -12.21 18.99
N GLY A 54 8.84 -11.36 19.52
CA GLY A 54 7.96 -10.50 18.70
C GLY A 54 6.48 -10.56 19.09
N LEU A 55 5.60 -9.92 18.30
CA LEU A 55 4.14 -9.89 18.57
C LEU A 55 3.49 -11.25 18.34
N GLY A 56 3.93 -11.99 17.33
CA GLY A 56 3.47 -13.37 17.07
C GLY A 56 3.84 -14.31 18.21
N TYR A 57 5.00 -14.11 18.83
CA TYR A 57 5.42 -14.84 20.02
C TYR A 57 4.52 -14.52 21.23
N LEU A 58 4.25 -13.23 21.51
CA LEU A 58 3.37 -12.83 22.61
C LEU A 58 1.94 -13.37 22.46
N LEU A 59 1.46 -13.46 21.22
CA LEU A 59 0.17 -14.07 20.92
C LEU A 59 0.18 -15.57 21.27
N THR A 60 1.20 -16.31 20.82
CA THR A 60 1.32 -17.74 21.08
C THR A 60 1.57 -18.04 22.56
N ASP A 61 2.47 -17.30 23.21
CA ASP A 61 2.75 -17.41 24.64
C ASP A 61 1.51 -17.08 25.50
N GLY A 62 0.77 -16.03 25.13
CA GLY A 62 -0.50 -15.69 25.78
C GLY A 62 -1.55 -16.79 25.64
N ARG A 63 -1.56 -17.51 24.51
CA ARG A 63 -2.45 -18.67 24.29
C ARG A 63 -2.05 -19.86 25.15
N GLU A 64 -0.77 -20.20 25.19
CA GLU A 64 -0.24 -21.33 25.98
C GLU A 64 -0.39 -21.09 27.49
N THR A 65 -0.20 -19.85 27.95
CA THR A 65 -0.34 -19.48 29.36
C THR A 65 -1.77 -19.14 29.79
N GLY A 66 -2.74 -19.15 28.87
CA GLY A 66 -4.13 -18.79 29.13
C GLY A 66 -4.35 -17.31 29.47
N ARG A 67 -3.38 -16.44 29.17
CA ARG A 67 -3.43 -15.00 29.46
C ARG A 67 -4.08 -14.24 28.31
N ALA A 68 -5.40 -14.10 28.39
CA ALA A 68 -6.19 -13.35 27.41
C ALA A 68 -5.70 -11.90 27.21
N ASP A 69 -5.16 -11.27 28.26
CA ASP A 69 -4.62 -9.92 28.20
C ASP A 69 -3.49 -9.77 27.17
N LEU A 70 -2.57 -10.75 27.11
CA LEU A 70 -1.45 -10.77 26.16
C LEU A 70 -1.93 -11.02 24.73
N VAL A 71 -2.88 -11.95 24.58
CA VAL A 71 -3.51 -12.26 23.28
C VAL A 71 -4.18 -11.03 22.70
N LEU A 72 -5.00 -10.35 23.50
CA LEU A 72 -5.69 -9.13 23.08
C LEU A 72 -4.71 -8.00 22.77
N ALA A 73 -3.70 -7.78 23.62
CA ALA A 73 -2.67 -6.77 23.37
C ALA A 73 -1.92 -7.02 22.04
N ALA A 74 -1.56 -8.28 21.75
CA ALA A 74 -0.89 -8.65 20.51
C ALA A 74 -1.79 -8.43 19.28
N ILE A 75 -3.07 -8.80 19.35
CA ILE A 75 -4.05 -8.58 18.26
C ILE A 75 -4.23 -7.08 18.01
N VAL A 76 -4.39 -6.28 19.07
CA VAL A 76 -4.54 -4.82 18.95
C VAL A 76 -3.29 -4.18 18.33
N LEU A 77 -2.10 -4.60 18.73
CA LEU A 77 -0.84 -4.11 18.16
C LEU A 77 -0.71 -4.48 16.68
N LEU A 78 -1.05 -5.72 16.30
CA LEU A 78 -1.08 -6.14 14.89
C LEU A 78 -2.09 -5.33 14.07
N ALA A 79 -3.29 -5.09 14.60
CA ALA A 79 -4.31 -4.27 13.94
C ALA A 79 -3.85 -2.81 13.76
N LEU A 80 -3.19 -2.23 14.77
CA LEU A 80 -2.63 -0.89 14.71
C LEU A 80 -1.52 -0.78 13.66
N LEU A 81 -0.60 -1.73 13.62
CA LEU A 81 0.48 -1.74 12.62
C LEU A 81 -0.06 -1.94 11.20
N GLY A 82 -1.07 -2.80 11.03
CA GLY A 82 -1.74 -2.97 9.75
C GLY A 82 -2.42 -1.68 9.29
N LYS A 83 -3.13 -1.00 10.20
CA LYS A 83 -3.77 0.29 9.94
C LYS A 83 -2.75 1.38 9.64
N LEU A 84 -1.63 1.43 10.35
CA LEU A 84 -0.54 2.36 10.09
C LEU A 84 0.04 2.15 8.69
N THR A 85 0.25 0.90 8.29
CA THR A 85 0.79 0.54 6.98
C THR A 85 -0.18 0.93 5.86
N ASP A 86 -1.47 0.64 6.03
CA ASP A 86 -2.52 1.04 5.09
C ASP A 86 -2.65 2.57 4.98
N SER A 87 -2.61 3.28 6.12
CA SER A 87 -2.67 4.75 6.16
C SER A 87 -1.45 5.41 5.52
N LEU A 88 -0.25 4.85 5.73
CA LEU A 88 0.97 5.31 5.08
C LEU A 88 0.85 5.17 3.56
N MET A 89 0.32 4.03 3.09
CA MET A 89 0.10 3.78 1.66
C MET A 89 -0.93 4.74 1.06
N ALA A 90 -2.06 4.97 1.76
CA ALA A 90 -3.07 5.94 1.33
C ALA A 90 -2.49 7.36 1.22
N THR A 91 -1.60 7.75 2.14
CA THR A 91 -0.92 9.05 2.09
C THR A 91 0.03 9.16 0.90
N VAL A 92 0.75 8.08 0.57
CA VAL A 92 1.61 7.99 -0.62
C VAL A 92 0.79 8.08 -1.90
N GLU A 93 -0.35 7.38 -1.96
CA GLU A 93 -1.28 7.43 -3.08
C GLU A 93 -1.84 8.84 -3.29
N GLN A 94 -2.28 9.51 -2.24
CA GLN A 94 -2.77 10.90 -2.30
C GLN A 94 -1.67 11.88 -2.76
N ARG A 95 -0.45 11.76 -2.25
CA ARG A 95 0.67 12.61 -2.70
C ARG A 95 1.02 12.37 -4.17
N ALA A 96 1.02 11.12 -4.62
CA ALA A 96 1.33 10.76 -6.00
C ALA A 96 0.21 11.16 -6.98
N LEU A 97 -1.04 11.19 -6.51
CA LEU A 97 -2.21 11.57 -7.31
C LEU A 97 -2.63 13.03 -7.13
N HIS A 98 -1.93 13.85 -6.34
CA HIS A 98 -2.25 15.26 -6.12
C HIS A 98 -2.40 16.08 -7.42
N TRP A 99 -1.72 15.68 -8.50
CA TRP A 99 -1.85 16.29 -9.83
C TRP A 99 -3.21 16.04 -10.52
N ARG A 100 -4.00 15.07 -10.05
CA ARG A 100 -5.30 14.68 -10.63
C ARG A 100 -6.50 15.42 -10.04
N ASP A 101 -6.35 16.14 -8.93
CA ASP A 101 -7.45 16.89 -8.30
C ASP A 101 -7.88 18.15 -9.08
N SER A 102 -7.35 18.37 -10.28
CA SER A 102 -7.75 19.48 -11.17
C SER A 102 -8.78 19.11 -12.24
N PHE A 103 -9.29 17.87 -12.29
CA PHE A 103 -10.32 17.46 -13.27
C PHE A 103 -11.46 16.64 -12.62
N GLY A 104 -12.14 17.24 -11.65
CA GLY A 104 -13.47 16.83 -11.20
C GLY A 104 -14.50 17.91 -11.55
N GLY A 105 -15.02 17.89 -12.77
CA GLY A 105 -16.17 18.72 -13.14
C GLY A 105 -17.45 18.16 -12.49
N PRO A 106 -18.31 18.99 -11.89
CA PRO A 106 -19.57 18.53 -11.32
C PRO A 106 -20.51 18.07 -12.44
N ALA A 107 -21.04 16.86 -12.30
CA ALA A 107 -22.20 16.38 -13.06
C ALA A 107 -23.47 16.75 -12.29
#